data_AF-A0A1I0BTM9-F1
#
_entry.id   AF-A0A1I0BTM9-F1
#
_cell.length_a   1.000
_cell.length_b   1.000
_cell.length_c   1.000
_cell.angle_alpha   90.00
_cell.angle_beta   90.00
_cell.angle_gamma   90.00
#
_symmetry.space_group_name_H-M   'P 1'
#
loop_
_entity.id
_entity.type
_entity.pdbx_description
1 polymer ?
#
loop_
_entity_poly.entity_id
_entity_poly.type
_entity_poly.pdbx_seq_one_letter_code
_entity_poly.pdbx_strand_id
1 'polypeptide(L)'
;MKILKQVNRNFCSALLVLVVLLLSISSVSATESVGYYAKTYPNTNKYLKDAFNENVHDVHIFDDSCVDITEQFILDNQNKAWESVMENYASGGYLLKVSKTDEPEISVPTPYVSQSVSKETDWIYKILEYNGRKTSNEFGGKVKAVCTFNDAIGQYTNIGNPYIYKGSLTSGNVSDIKLTYSKTVATNKRKVTYSKFSFLVYDEQYGNNSGMGLYYDKFSIPDTLTFN
;
A
#
# COMPACT_ATOMS: atom_id res chain seq x y z
N MET A 1 23.29 -59.26 -20.00
CA MET A 1 23.82 -58.00 -19.41
C MET A 1 23.64 -56.76 -20.30
N LYS A 2 23.61 -56.85 -21.65
CA LYS A 2 23.44 -55.69 -22.54
C LYS A 2 22.04 -55.05 -22.52
N ILE A 3 20.99 -55.87 -22.44
CA ILE A 3 19.58 -55.41 -22.45
C ILE A 3 19.24 -54.60 -21.19
N LEU A 4 19.72 -55.04 -20.01
CA LEU A 4 19.50 -54.34 -18.74
C LEU A 4 20.11 -52.93 -18.72
N LYS A 5 21.31 -52.75 -19.32
CA LYS A 5 21.96 -51.43 -19.46
C LYS A 5 21.19 -50.49 -20.40
N GLN A 6 20.57 -51.03 -21.44
CA GLN A 6 19.84 -50.23 -22.44
C GLN A 6 18.48 -49.76 -21.91
N VAL A 7 17.77 -50.62 -21.16
CA VAL A 7 16.51 -50.25 -20.48
C VAL A 7 16.76 -49.15 -19.43
N ASN A 8 17.83 -49.27 -18.63
CA ASN A 8 18.17 -48.27 -17.61
C ASN A 8 18.52 -46.89 -18.22
N ARG A 9 19.19 -46.88 -19.38
CA ARG A 9 19.57 -45.63 -20.07
C ARG A 9 18.36 -44.90 -20.63
N ASN A 10 17.41 -45.64 -21.21
CA ASN A 10 16.17 -45.08 -21.75
C ASN A 10 15.26 -44.55 -20.62
N PHE A 11 15.17 -45.27 -19.50
CA PHE A 11 14.40 -44.84 -18.32
C PHE A 11 14.98 -43.55 -17.71
N CYS A 12 16.30 -43.47 -17.51
CA CYS A 12 16.93 -42.25 -17.01
C CYS A 12 16.76 -41.07 -17.97
N SER A 13 16.80 -41.28 -19.30
CA SER A 13 16.58 -40.20 -20.27
C SER A 13 15.14 -39.68 -20.26
N ALA A 14 14.15 -40.57 -20.14
CA ALA A 14 12.74 -40.19 -20.06
C ALA A 14 12.41 -39.46 -18.75
N LEU A 15 13.00 -39.90 -17.64
CA LEU A 15 12.87 -39.24 -16.34
C LEU A 15 13.50 -37.84 -16.37
N LEU A 16 14.67 -37.69 -17.00
CA LEU A 16 15.35 -36.40 -17.11
C LEU A 16 14.57 -35.42 -17.98
N VAL A 17 14.00 -35.88 -19.09
CA VAL A 17 13.11 -35.06 -19.94
C VAL A 17 11.86 -34.65 -19.17
N LEU A 18 11.23 -35.55 -18.40
CA LEU A 18 10.06 -35.23 -17.59
C LEU A 18 10.38 -34.17 -16.50
N VAL A 19 11.53 -34.30 -15.83
CA VAL A 19 11.98 -33.31 -14.83
C VAL A 19 12.25 -31.96 -15.48
N VAL A 20 12.92 -31.92 -16.63
CA VAL A 20 13.15 -30.67 -17.39
C VAL A 20 11.82 -30.05 -17.84
N LEU A 21 10.87 -30.86 -18.30
CA LEU A 21 9.55 -30.37 -18.71
C LEU A 21 8.80 -29.76 -17.53
N LEU A 22 8.77 -30.44 -16.38
CA LEU A 22 8.12 -29.96 -15.16
C LEU A 22 8.76 -28.68 -14.64
N LEU A 23 10.10 -28.57 -14.69
CA LEU A 23 10.84 -27.34 -14.32
C LEU A 23 10.58 -26.19 -15.31
N SER A 24 10.39 -26.49 -16.60
CA SER A 24 10.10 -25.48 -17.61
C SER A 24 8.67 -24.94 -17.56
N ILE A 25 7.68 -25.78 -17.20
CA ILE A 25 6.30 -25.34 -17.03
C ILE A 25 6.15 -24.48 -15.76
N SER A 26 6.86 -24.85 -14.69
CA SER A 26 6.85 -24.08 -13.44
C SER A 26 7.59 -22.73 -13.55
N SER A 27 8.64 -22.64 -14.36
CA SER A 27 9.38 -21.37 -14.56
C SER A 27 8.66 -20.37 -15.47
N VAL A 28 7.92 -20.84 -16.49
CA VAL A 28 7.15 -19.96 -17.40
C VAL A 28 5.97 -19.31 -16.66
N SER A 29 5.22 -20.09 -15.87
CA SER A 29 4.12 -19.53 -15.05
C SER A 29 4.61 -18.54 -13.99
N ALA A 30 5.81 -18.78 -13.43
CA ALA A 30 6.40 -17.95 -12.39
C ALA A 30 7.07 -16.65 -12.89
N THR A 31 7.28 -16.50 -14.20
CA THR A 31 7.83 -15.26 -14.78
C THR A 31 6.73 -14.33 -15.28
N GLU A 32 5.63 -14.87 -15.81
CA GLU A 32 4.48 -14.06 -16.25
C GLU A 32 3.75 -13.40 -15.07
N SER A 33 3.62 -14.06 -13.92
CA SER A 33 2.85 -13.52 -12.79
C SER A 33 3.66 -12.59 -11.86
N VAL A 34 4.98 -12.79 -11.71
CA VAL A 34 5.86 -11.76 -11.09
C VAL A 34 5.80 -10.45 -11.87
N GLY A 35 5.75 -10.54 -13.21
CA GLY A 35 5.55 -9.38 -14.08
C GLY A 35 4.17 -8.73 -13.93
N TYR A 36 3.12 -9.52 -13.74
CA TYR A 36 1.76 -9.03 -13.53
C TYR A 36 1.66 -8.12 -12.29
N TYR A 37 2.14 -8.59 -11.13
CA TYR A 37 2.01 -7.83 -9.89
C TYR A 37 2.90 -6.59 -9.84
N ALA A 38 4.11 -6.68 -10.37
CA ALA A 38 5.00 -5.53 -10.50
C ALA A 38 4.43 -4.44 -11.43
N LYS A 39 3.64 -4.83 -12.45
CA LYS A 39 2.98 -3.90 -13.37
C LYS A 39 1.68 -3.32 -12.81
N THR A 40 0.89 -4.14 -12.14
CA THR A 40 -0.47 -3.77 -11.67
C THR A 40 -0.41 -3.00 -10.34
N TYR A 41 0.45 -3.42 -9.42
CA TYR A 41 0.64 -2.83 -8.10
C TYR A 41 2.12 -2.49 -7.82
N PRO A 42 2.76 -1.63 -8.64
CA PRO A 42 4.18 -1.30 -8.54
C PRO A 42 4.63 -0.86 -7.15
N ASN A 43 3.87 0.00 -6.45
CA ASN A 43 4.29 0.50 -5.15
C ASN A 43 4.12 -0.55 -4.06
N THR A 44 2.95 -1.20 -4.01
CA THR A 44 2.74 -2.31 -3.06
C THR A 44 3.78 -3.41 -3.29
N ASN A 45 4.04 -3.80 -4.53
CA ASN A 45 5.05 -4.81 -4.85
C ASN A 45 6.47 -4.37 -4.47
N LYS A 46 6.85 -3.10 -4.70
CA LYS A 46 8.17 -2.56 -4.29
C LYS A 46 8.34 -2.63 -2.77
N TYR A 47 7.42 -2.00 -2.03
CA TYR A 47 7.57 -1.84 -0.59
C TYR A 47 7.29 -3.12 0.19
N LEU A 48 6.42 -4.01 -0.31
CA LEU A 48 6.28 -5.33 0.29
C LEU A 48 7.57 -6.13 0.15
N LYS A 49 8.28 -6.07 -0.99
CA LYS A 49 9.60 -6.73 -1.11
C LYS A 49 10.60 -6.16 -0.11
N ASP A 50 10.55 -4.86 0.12
CA ASP A 50 11.44 -4.18 1.07
C ASP A 50 11.22 -4.69 2.51
N ALA A 51 9.97 -4.88 2.92
CA ALA A 51 9.64 -5.44 4.24
C ALA A 51 10.30 -6.81 4.49
N PHE A 52 10.49 -7.62 3.44
CA PHE A 52 11.17 -8.93 3.52
C PHE A 52 12.69 -8.83 3.41
N ASN A 53 13.25 -7.68 3.00
CA ASN A 53 14.67 -7.49 2.71
C ASN A 53 15.22 -6.26 3.46
N GLU A 54 15.62 -6.47 4.71
CA GLU A 54 16.23 -5.47 5.61
C GLU A 54 15.31 -4.31 6.03
N ASN A 55 14.15 -4.15 5.39
CA ASN A 55 13.12 -3.16 5.71
C ASN A 55 13.64 -1.72 5.80
N VAL A 56 14.47 -1.31 4.82
CA VAL A 56 15.15 -0.01 4.84
C VAL A 56 14.16 1.18 4.79
N HIS A 57 12.96 0.95 4.21
CA HIS A 57 11.90 1.95 4.12
C HIS A 57 10.96 1.98 5.34
N ASP A 58 11.23 1.17 6.38
CA ASP A 58 10.41 1.08 7.58
C ASP A 58 8.93 0.79 7.23
N VAL A 59 8.76 -0.31 6.52
CA VAL A 59 7.49 -0.77 5.98
C VAL A 59 6.75 -1.58 7.04
N HIS A 60 5.46 -1.25 7.20
CA HIS A 60 4.54 -1.93 8.09
C HIS A 60 3.30 -2.43 7.33
N ILE A 61 2.83 -3.63 7.66
CA ILE A 61 1.69 -4.30 7.07
C ILE A 61 0.57 -4.36 8.11
N PHE A 62 -0.60 -3.83 7.76
CA PHE A 62 -1.77 -3.82 8.61
C PHE A 62 -2.89 -4.66 8.02
N ASP A 63 -3.64 -5.34 8.88
CA ASP A 63 -4.90 -5.99 8.50
C ASP A 63 -6.08 -4.99 8.46
N ASP A 64 -7.26 -5.47 8.06
CA ASP A 64 -8.49 -4.65 8.01
C ASP A 64 -8.93 -4.12 9.38
N SER A 65 -8.46 -4.75 10.47
CA SER A 65 -8.67 -4.29 11.84
C SER A 65 -7.67 -3.21 12.27
N CYS A 66 -6.80 -2.78 11.36
CA CYS A 66 -5.75 -1.80 11.58
C CYS A 66 -4.71 -2.26 12.62
N VAL A 67 -4.48 -3.57 12.73
CA VAL A 67 -3.43 -4.17 13.58
C VAL A 67 -2.17 -4.38 12.76
N ASP A 68 -1.01 -3.98 13.29
CA ASP A 68 0.27 -4.25 12.66
C ASP A 68 0.58 -5.75 12.75
N ILE A 69 0.62 -6.40 11.60
CA ILE A 69 0.88 -7.84 11.46
C ILE A 69 2.17 -8.10 10.68
N THR A 70 3.07 -7.12 10.57
CA THR A 70 4.26 -7.20 9.70
C THR A 70 5.08 -8.47 9.96
N GLU A 71 5.43 -8.73 11.22
CA GLU A 71 6.20 -9.91 11.61
C GLU A 71 5.46 -11.21 11.26
N GLN A 72 4.17 -11.30 11.63
CA GLN A 72 3.36 -12.48 11.37
C GLN A 72 3.20 -12.74 9.86
N PHE A 73 2.94 -11.69 9.08
CA PHE A 73 2.82 -11.78 7.63
C PHE A 73 4.14 -12.25 7.00
N ILE A 74 5.29 -11.75 7.45
CA ILE A 74 6.59 -12.20 6.96
C ILE A 74 6.81 -13.68 7.29
N LEU A 75 6.59 -14.09 8.54
CA LEU A 75 6.75 -15.48 8.99
C LEU A 75 5.88 -16.45 8.21
N ASP A 76 4.61 -16.10 8.00
CA ASP A 76 3.65 -16.93 7.25
C ASP A 76 4.02 -17.09 5.76
N ASN A 77 4.93 -16.27 5.25
CA ASN A 77 5.31 -16.20 3.84
C ASN A 77 6.81 -16.40 3.58
N GLN A 78 7.64 -16.63 4.61
CA GLN A 78 9.12 -16.58 4.56
C GLN A 78 9.78 -17.56 3.57
N ASN A 79 9.06 -18.58 3.09
CA ASN A 79 9.56 -19.57 2.14
C ASN A 79 8.67 -19.75 0.91
N LYS A 80 7.73 -18.83 0.68
CA LYS A 80 6.84 -18.89 -0.48
C LYS A 80 7.45 -18.20 -1.68
N ALA A 81 7.08 -18.65 -2.87
CA ALA A 81 7.36 -17.91 -4.09
C ALA A 81 6.73 -16.50 -3.99
N TRP A 82 7.42 -15.49 -4.50
CA TRP A 82 6.99 -14.09 -4.39
C TRP A 82 5.55 -13.86 -4.89
N GLU A 83 5.15 -14.58 -5.93
CA GLU A 83 3.80 -14.53 -6.48
C GLU A 83 2.74 -14.97 -5.48
N SER A 84 3.01 -16.02 -4.71
CA SER A 84 2.12 -16.47 -3.64
C SER A 84 2.07 -15.46 -2.50
N VAL A 85 3.16 -14.75 -2.23
CA VAL A 85 3.19 -13.65 -1.25
C VAL A 85 2.31 -12.49 -1.72
N MET A 86 2.46 -12.07 -2.99
CA MET A 86 1.64 -11.01 -3.59
C MET A 86 0.17 -11.41 -3.71
N GLU A 87 -0.13 -12.66 -4.06
CA GLU A 87 -1.50 -13.17 -4.11
C GLU A 87 -2.15 -13.15 -2.72
N ASN A 88 -1.42 -13.62 -1.69
CA ASN A 88 -1.87 -13.55 -0.31
C ASN A 88 -2.12 -12.08 0.11
N TYR A 89 -1.17 -11.20 -0.19
CA TYR A 89 -1.31 -9.78 0.14
C TYR A 89 -2.54 -9.15 -0.55
N ALA A 90 -2.65 -9.34 -1.86
CA ALA A 90 -3.69 -8.70 -2.66
C ALA A 90 -5.11 -9.19 -2.33
N SER A 91 -5.24 -10.44 -1.89
CA SER A 91 -6.54 -11.04 -1.57
C SER A 91 -6.91 -10.93 -0.08
N GLY A 92 -6.00 -10.42 0.76
CA GLY A 92 -6.14 -10.47 2.22
C GLY A 92 -6.56 -9.16 2.90
N GLY A 93 -7.00 -8.13 2.17
CA GLY A 93 -7.44 -6.88 2.81
C GLY A 93 -6.32 -5.95 3.27
N TYR A 94 -5.05 -6.38 3.19
CA TYR A 94 -3.96 -5.67 3.86
C TYR A 94 -3.67 -4.28 3.33
N LEU A 95 -3.09 -3.45 4.20
CA LEU A 95 -2.62 -2.09 3.94
C LEU A 95 -1.13 -1.97 4.27
N LEU A 96 -0.38 -1.29 3.41
CA LEU A 96 1.02 -0.96 3.65
C LEU A 96 1.15 0.48 4.14
N LYS A 97 1.95 0.66 5.19
CA LYS A 97 2.44 1.96 5.63
C LYS A 97 3.95 2.02 5.44
N VAL A 98 4.45 3.11 4.89
CA VAL A 98 5.87 3.29 4.56
C VAL A 98 6.36 4.60 5.16
N SER A 99 7.15 4.52 6.23
CA SER A 99 7.58 5.69 7.02
C SER A 99 8.78 6.41 6.41
N LYS A 100 9.60 5.72 5.61
CA LYS A 100 10.77 6.31 4.93
C LYS A 100 10.64 6.13 3.44
N THR A 101 10.83 7.21 2.68
CA THR A 101 10.81 7.16 1.21
C THR A 101 12.03 7.82 0.61
N ASP A 102 12.33 7.46 -0.64
CA ASP A 102 13.36 8.09 -1.47
C ASP A 102 13.05 9.57 -1.82
N GLU A 103 11.87 10.09 -1.45
CA GLU A 103 11.50 11.47 -1.71
C GLU A 103 12.21 12.46 -0.76
N PRO A 104 12.78 13.56 -1.28
CA PRO A 104 13.43 14.56 -0.45
C PRO A 104 12.41 15.31 0.42
N GLU A 105 12.67 15.39 1.72
CA GLU A 105 11.95 16.28 2.63
C GLU A 105 12.29 17.74 2.32
N ILE A 106 11.31 18.52 1.87
CA ILE A 106 11.48 19.95 1.67
C ILE A 106 11.05 20.66 2.96
N SER A 107 12.02 21.07 3.77
CA SER A 107 11.77 22.03 4.84
C SER A 107 11.86 23.44 4.28
N VAL A 108 10.80 24.24 4.42
CA VAL A 108 10.83 25.67 4.12
C VAL A 108 10.71 26.42 5.45
N PRO A 109 11.76 27.09 5.93
CA PRO A 109 11.64 27.97 7.08
C PRO A 109 11.04 29.30 6.63
N THR A 110 10.00 29.76 7.32
CA THR A 110 9.53 31.14 7.23
C THR A 110 9.34 31.71 8.64
N PRO A 111 9.97 32.84 8.98
CA PRO A 111 9.85 33.44 10.30
C PRO A 111 8.72 34.46 10.32
N TYR A 112 7.66 34.30 11.12
CA TYR A 112 6.78 35.40 11.58
C TYR A 112 5.93 34.96 12.79
N VAL A 113 5.34 35.94 13.48
CA VAL A 113 4.48 35.91 14.70
C VAL A 113 3.37 34.84 14.71
N SER A 114 3.07 34.26 13.55
CA SER A 114 2.21 33.10 13.38
C SER A 114 2.85 32.12 12.40
N GLN A 115 2.94 30.86 12.77
CA GLN A 115 3.62 29.81 12.01
C GLN A 115 2.60 28.79 11.47
N SER A 116 2.64 28.54 10.17
CA SER A 116 1.87 27.44 9.57
C SER A 116 2.63 26.13 9.82
N VAL A 117 2.08 25.29 10.69
CA VAL A 117 2.58 23.97 11.00
C VAL A 117 1.85 22.96 10.12
N SER A 118 2.61 22.15 9.41
CA SER A 118 2.09 21.05 8.61
C SER A 118 2.47 19.73 9.26
N LYS A 119 1.55 18.76 9.29
CA LYS A 119 1.84 17.37 9.63
C LYS A 119 1.26 16.45 8.58
N GLU A 120 2.01 15.38 8.31
CA GLU A 120 1.68 14.37 7.32
C GLU A 120 1.69 13.00 7.99
N THR A 121 0.87 12.08 7.51
CA THR A 121 1.01 10.66 7.80
C THR A 121 2.19 10.09 7.02
N ASP A 122 2.55 8.85 7.34
CA ASP A 122 3.38 8.04 6.46
C ASP A 122 2.66 7.79 5.12
N TRP A 123 3.40 7.29 4.14
CA TRP A 123 2.81 6.86 2.88
C TRP A 123 1.95 5.63 3.09
N ILE A 124 0.77 5.64 2.50
CA ILE A 124 -0.21 4.57 2.56
C ILE A 124 -0.36 3.97 1.18
N TYR A 125 -0.19 2.66 1.07
CA TYR A 125 -0.46 1.89 -0.14
C TYR A 125 -1.49 0.79 0.13
N LYS A 126 -2.53 0.73 -0.70
CA LYS A 126 -3.62 -0.26 -0.54
C LYS A 126 -4.12 -0.71 -1.91
N ILE A 127 -4.13 -2.02 -2.14
CA ILE A 127 -4.87 -2.59 -3.28
C ILE A 127 -6.36 -2.40 -3.00
N LEU A 128 -7.05 -1.72 -3.92
CA LEU A 128 -8.46 -1.40 -3.78
C LEU A 128 -9.30 -2.62 -4.08
N GLU A 129 -10.41 -2.74 -3.35
CA GLU A 129 -11.33 -3.86 -3.43
C GLU A 129 -12.73 -3.37 -3.83
N TYR A 130 -13.48 -4.26 -4.48
CA TYR A 130 -14.88 -4.03 -4.79
C TYR A 130 -15.69 -5.26 -4.37
N ASN A 131 -16.54 -5.09 -3.36
CA ASN A 131 -17.30 -6.19 -2.74
C ASN A 131 -16.39 -7.33 -2.25
N GLY A 132 -15.30 -6.99 -1.56
CA GLY A 132 -14.32 -7.90 -0.96
C GLY A 132 -13.43 -8.60 -1.98
N ARG A 133 -13.35 -8.09 -3.22
CA ARG A 133 -12.51 -8.64 -4.29
C ARG A 133 -11.49 -7.63 -4.75
N LYS A 134 -10.22 -8.03 -4.78
CA LYS A 134 -9.13 -7.20 -5.31
C LYS A 134 -9.44 -6.70 -6.73
N THR A 135 -9.10 -5.46 -6.99
CA THR A 135 -9.18 -4.82 -8.29
C THR A 135 -7.79 -4.56 -8.84
N SER A 136 -7.67 -4.18 -10.11
CA SER A 136 -6.38 -3.85 -10.72
C SER A 136 -5.78 -2.51 -10.26
N ASN A 137 -6.37 -1.85 -9.26
CA ASN A 137 -5.99 -0.52 -8.83
C ASN A 137 -5.38 -0.56 -7.43
N GLU A 138 -4.19 0.03 -7.27
CA GLU A 138 -3.66 0.35 -5.95
C GLU A 138 -3.82 1.85 -5.69
N PHE A 139 -4.18 2.21 -4.46
CA PHE A 139 -4.08 3.56 -3.94
C PHE A 139 -2.71 3.80 -3.32
N GLY A 140 -2.14 4.98 -3.58
CA GLY A 140 -0.94 5.49 -2.94
C GLY A 140 -1.10 6.95 -2.52
N GLY A 141 -0.86 7.30 -1.27
CA GLY A 141 -0.94 8.70 -0.83
C GLY A 141 -0.67 8.93 0.65
N LYS A 142 -0.78 10.18 1.09
CA LYS A 142 -0.69 10.60 2.50
C LYS A 142 -1.93 11.38 2.91
N VAL A 143 -2.17 11.49 4.21
CA VAL A 143 -3.03 12.54 4.77
C VAL A 143 -2.15 13.68 5.26
N LYS A 144 -2.52 14.91 4.88
CA LYS A 144 -1.86 16.12 5.33
C LYS A 144 -2.86 17.03 6.03
N ALA A 145 -2.44 17.61 7.14
CA ALA A 145 -3.18 18.65 7.83
C ALA A 145 -2.27 19.86 8.05
N VAL A 146 -2.86 21.06 7.99
CA VAL A 146 -2.15 22.32 8.22
C VAL A 146 -2.90 23.11 9.26
N CYS A 147 -2.20 23.55 10.30
CA CYS A 147 -2.72 24.43 11.33
C CYS A 147 -1.80 25.64 11.49
N THR A 148 -2.34 26.82 11.76
CA THR A 148 -1.53 28.02 12.07
C THR A 148 -1.47 28.22 13.57
N PHE A 149 -0.27 28.14 14.14
CA PHE A 149 0.01 28.49 15.52
C PHE A 149 0.30 29.99 15.63
N ASN A 150 -0.35 30.67 16.55
CA ASN A 150 -0.11 32.08 16.83
C ASN A 150 0.74 32.19 18.10
N ASP A 151 1.97 32.64 17.96
CA ASP A 151 2.95 32.71 19.06
C ASP A 151 2.56 33.77 20.10
N ALA A 152 1.90 34.85 19.69
CA ALA A 152 1.53 35.95 20.58
C ALA A 152 0.48 35.54 21.64
N ILE A 153 -0.41 34.61 21.31
CA ILE A 153 -1.42 34.07 22.25
C ILE A 153 -1.13 32.62 22.66
N GLY A 154 -0.14 31.98 22.02
CA GLY A 154 0.23 30.59 22.22
C GLY A 154 -0.93 29.62 21.94
N GLN A 155 -1.60 29.75 20.80
CA GLN A 155 -2.75 28.92 20.40
C GLN A 155 -2.80 28.66 18.89
N TYR A 156 -3.38 27.53 18.48
CA TYR A 156 -3.78 27.29 17.09
C TYR A 156 -5.04 28.11 16.74
N THR A 157 -4.96 28.89 15.68
CA THR A 157 -6.01 29.87 15.28
C THR A 157 -6.69 29.50 13.97
N ASN A 158 -5.94 28.98 13.00
CA ASN A 158 -6.48 28.41 11.77
C ASN A 158 -6.27 26.90 11.81
N ILE A 159 -7.36 26.13 11.94
CA ILE A 159 -7.33 24.67 12.09
C ILE A 159 -7.93 24.06 10.84
N GLY A 160 -7.09 23.80 9.84
CA GLY A 160 -7.49 23.33 8.52
C GLY A 160 -7.95 21.87 8.53
N ASN A 161 -8.88 21.52 7.64
CA ASN A 161 -9.30 20.13 7.47
C ASN A 161 -8.18 19.30 6.81
N PRO A 162 -7.92 18.07 7.30
CA PRO A 162 -7.05 17.13 6.61
C PRO A 162 -7.52 16.87 5.19
N TYR A 163 -6.56 16.68 4.29
CA TYR A 163 -6.79 16.37 2.88
C TYR A 163 -5.78 15.32 2.41
N ILE A 164 -6.08 14.71 1.27
CA ILE A 164 -5.21 13.72 0.65
C ILE A 164 -4.09 14.46 -0.07
N TYR A 165 -2.86 14.16 0.31
CA TYR A 165 -1.66 14.75 -0.25
C TYR A 165 -0.93 13.70 -1.09
N LYS A 166 -0.55 14.08 -2.31
CA LYS A 166 0.07 13.18 -3.30
C LYS A 166 -0.70 11.86 -3.53
N GLY A 167 -2.03 11.91 -3.43
CA GLY A 167 -2.88 10.76 -3.72
C GLY A 167 -2.83 10.39 -5.21
N SER A 168 -2.63 9.11 -5.51
CA SER A 168 -2.59 8.57 -6.87
C SER A 168 -3.15 7.14 -6.92
N LEU A 169 -3.56 6.70 -8.12
CA LEU A 169 -3.86 5.30 -8.42
C LEU A 169 -2.96 4.81 -9.56
N THR A 170 -2.68 3.50 -9.59
CA THR A 170 -1.91 2.86 -10.67
C THR A 170 -2.65 2.76 -12.00
N SER A 171 -3.97 2.58 -11.96
CA SER A 171 -4.82 2.66 -13.14
C SER A 171 -6.18 3.26 -12.79
N GLY A 172 -6.79 3.94 -13.76
CA GLY A 172 -8.08 4.61 -13.61
C GLY A 172 -8.00 6.13 -13.51
N ASN A 173 -9.11 6.79 -13.83
CA ASN A 173 -9.30 8.22 -13.60
C ASN A 173 -10.01 8.37 -12.26
N VAL A 174 -9.26 8.55 -11.17
CA VAL A 174 -9.84 8.92 -9.86
C VAL A 174 -10.75 10.10 -10.10
N SER A 175 -12.05 9.86 -9.97
CA SER A 175 -13.03 10.91 -10.16
C SER A 175 -13.24 11.64 -8.83
N ASP A 176 -13.12 10.93 -7.71
CA ASP A 176 -13.10 11.52 -6.38
C ASP A 176 -12.47 10.59 -5.33
N ILE A 177 -11.96 11.15 -4.23
CA ILE A 177 -11.61 10.38 -3.03
C ILE A 177 -12.14 11.11 -1.81
N LYS A 178 -13.05 10.46 -1.10
CA LYS A 178 -13.64 10.99 0.12
C LYS A 178 -12.81 10.58 1.34
N LEU A 179 -12.25 11.57 2.03
CA LEU A 179 -11.58 11.41 3.32
C LEU A 179 -12.55 11.75 4.47
N THR A 180 -12.65 10.85 5.44
CA THR A 180 -13.37 11.06 6.71
C THR A 180 -12.41 10.95 7.89
N TYR A 181 -12.65 11.71 8.95
CA TYR A 181 -11.77 11.77 10.13
C TYR A 181 -12.51 12.28 11.36
N SER A 182 -11.94 12.01 12.54
CA SER A 182 -12.29 12.65 13.81
C SER A 182 -11.33 13.80 14.10
N LYS A 183 -11.85 14.92 14.61
CA LYS A 183 -11.07 16.10 15.00
C LYS A 183 -11.37 16.48 16.45
N THR A 184 -10.32 16.60 17.25
CA THR A 184 -10.40 17.08 18.63
C THR A 184 -9.50 18.29 18.80
N VAL A 185 -10.03 19.37 19.39
CA VAL A 185 -9.28 20.59 19.71
C VAL A 185 -9.35 20.77 21.22
N ALA A 186 -8.19 20.85 21.88
CA ALA A 186 -8.14 21.10 23.32
C ALA A 186 -8.74 22.48 23.65
N THR A 187 -9.32 22.63 24.85
CA THR A 187 -9.98 23.87 25.28
C THR A 187 -9.08 25.11 25.17
N ASN A 188 -7.79 24.96 25.50
CA ASN A 188 -6.79 26.03 25.38
C ASN A 188 -6.25 26.22 23.96
N LYS A 189 -6.74 25.44 22.99
CA LYS A 189 -6.33 25.42 21.57
C LYS A 189 -4.83 25.24 21.34
N ARG A 190 -4.10 24.70 22.31
CA ARG A 190 -2.68 24.34 22.16
C ARG A 190 -2.46 22.97 21.56
N LYS A 191 -3.52 22.16 21.49
CA LYS A 191 -3.46 20.83 20.92
C LYS A 191 -4.61 20.60 19.95
N VAL A 192 -4.27 20.11 18.77
CA VAL A 192 -5.23 19.65 17.76
C VAL A 192 -4.86 18.22 17.39
N THR A 193 -5.82 17.31 17.46
CA THR A 193 -5.63 15.91 17.11
C THR A 193 -6.63 15.49 16.04
N TYR A 194 -6.11 14.89 14.97
CA TYR A 194 -6.88 14.22 13.94
C TYR A 194 -6.63 12.72 14.01
N SER A 195 -7.69 11.92 13.94
CA SER A 195 -7.60 10.46 14.04
C SER A 195 -8.75 9.78 13.31
N LYS A 196 -8.78 8.44 13.30
CA LYS A 196 -9.82 7.62 12.66
C LYS A 196 -10.02 8.01 11.19
N PHE A 197 -8.90 8.16 10.49
CA PHE A 197 -8.90 8.45 9.07
C PHE A 197 -9.46 7.27 8.29
N SER A 198 -10.38 7.55 7.37
CA SER A 198 -10.93 6.54 6.48
C SER A 198 -11.27 7.10 5.11
N PHE A 199 -11.03 6.28 4.11
CA PHE A 199 -11.06 6.62 2.70
C PHE A 199 -12.18 5.85 2.00
N LEU A 200 -12.87 6.55 1.11
CA LEU A 200 -13.77 5.95 0.14
C LEU A 200 -13.37 6.49 -1.23
N VAL A 201 -12.86 5.61 -2.08
CA VAL A 201 -12.35 5.96 -3.42
C VAL A 201 -13.48 5.76 -4.44
N TYR A 202 -13.61 6.72 -5.35
CA TYR A 202 -14.58 6.69 -6.44
C TYR A 202 -13.88 6.78 -7.79
N ASP A 203 -14.27 5.91 -8.70
CA ASP A 203 -13.76 5.83 -10.07
C ASP A 203 -14.94 5.80 -11.04
N GLU A 204 -14.81 6.51 -12.16
CA GLU A 204 -15.78 6.49 -13.24
C GLU A 204 -15.21 5.66 -14.39
N GLN A 205 -15.79 4.48 -14.59
CA GLN A 205 -15.41 3.62 -15.71
C GLN A 205 -16.29 3.93 -16.92
N TYR A 206 -15.65 4.32 -18.01
CA TYR A 206 -16.31 4.64 -19.27
C TYR A 206 -16.21 3.46 -20.25
N GLY A 207 -17.35 2.98 -20.75
CA GLY A 207 -17.41 1.95 -21.80
C GLY A 207 -18.65 2.10 -22.67
N ASN A 208 -18.53 1.89 -24.00
CA ASN A 208 -19.64 1.92 -24.97
C ASN A 208 -20.69 3.04 -24.76
N ASN A 209 -20.23 4.30 -24.69
CA ASN A 209 -21.08 5.50 -24.51
C ASN A 209 -21.86 5.58 -23.19
N SER A 210 -21.53 4.77 -22.18
CA SER A 210 -22.04 4.92 -20.81
C SER A 210 -20.89 4.95 -19.79
N GLY A 211 -21.07 5.78 -18.76
CA GLY A 211 -20.20 5.81 -17.59
C GLY A 211 -20.85 5.05 -16.45
N MET A 212 -20.10 4.16 -15.78
CA MET A 212 -20.51 3.55 -14.52
C MET A 212 -19.58 4.05 -13.41
N GLY A 213 -20.16 4.76 -12.45
CA GLY A 213 -19.47 5.12 -11.22
C GLY A 213 -19.31 3.91 -10.31
N LEU A 214 -18.09 3.64 -9.87
CA LEU A 214 -17.73 2.56 -8.95
C LEU A 214 -17.16 3.16 -7.67
N TYR A 215 -17.77 2.80 -6.53
CA TYR A 215 -17.15 3.00 -5.23
C TYR A 215 -16.41 1.72 -4.83
N TYR A 216 -15.13 1.87 -4.50
CA TYR A 216 -14.36 0.80 -3.88
C TYR A 216 -14.76 0.64 -2.41
N ASP A 217 -14.39 -0.49 -1.82
CA ASP A 217 -14.61 -0.76 -0.42
C ASP A 217 -13.86 0.26 0.44
N LYS A 218 -14.52 0.66 1.53
CA LYS A 218 -13.99 1.65 2.47
C LYS A 218 -12.86 1.04 3.29
N PHE A 219 -11.73 1.73 3.41
CA PHE A 219 -10.62 1.33 4.28
C PHE A 219 -10.23 2.43 5.26
N SER A 220 -9.56 2.04 6.35
CA SER A 220 -9.08 2.95 7.40
C SER A 220 -7.57 2.83 7.56
N ILE A 221 -6.94 3.85 8.15
CA ILE A 221 -5.51 3.82 8.46
C ILE A 221 -5.27 3.97 9.97
N PRO A 222 -4.26 3.27 10.54
CA PRO A 222 -3.89 3.34 11.95
C PRO A 222 -3.02 4.55 12.28
N ASP A 223 -3.46 5.75 11.88
CA ASP A 223 -2.67 6.97 12.05
C ASP A 223 -3.38 8.08 12.82
N THR A 224 -2.57 8.96 13.41
CA THR A 224 -3.03 10.14 14.14
C THR A 224 -2.10 11.31 13.90
N LEU A 225 -2.64 12.45 13.50
CA LEU A 225 -1.90 13.70 13.38
C LEU A 225 -2.17 14.57 14.60
N THR A 226 -1.13 14.80 15.42
CA THR A 226 -1.23 15.64 16.62
C THR A 226 -0.35 16.87 16.51
N PHE A 227 -0.95 18.05 16.54
CA PHE A 227 -0.30 19.35 16.65
C PHE A 227 -0.26 19.73 18.13
N ASN A 228 0.91 20.11 18.65
CA ASN A 228 1.14 20.53 20.03
C ASN A 228 1.80 21.91 20.07
#